data_AF-A0A415HVQ0-F1
#
_entry.id   AF-A0A415HVQ0-F1
#
_cell.length_a   1.000
_cell.length_b   1.000
_cell.length_c   1.000
_cell.angle_alpha   90.00
_cell.angle_beta   90.00
_cell.angle_gamma   90.00
#
_symmetry.space_group_name_H-M   'P 1'
#
loop_
_entity.id
_entity.type
_entity.pdbx_description
1 polymer ?
#
loop_
_entity_poly.entity_id
_entity_poly.type
_entity_poly.pdbx_seq_one_letter_code
_entity_poly.pdbx_strand_id
1 'polypeptide(L)'
;MEVLCKSDYQDLYRVMDGVLLVVNKFRYTLENGKYRISTYSKSRDSTVYVKGCQDQLRKLVKPRQSYICGSVCPAGTVVYYGYLIEKCPVEEYDFQIKTTGDLFSGNAAQLTEVLEEIKEKIGEYKK
;
A
#
# COMPACT_ATOMS: atom_id res chain seq x y z
N MET A 1 -16.89 -1.26 -9.19
CA MET A 1 -15.80 -1.07 -8.19
C MET A 1 -16.13 -0.04 -7.07
N GLU A 2 -15.94 -0.38 -5.79
CA GLU A 2 -16.14 0.49 -4.61
C GLU A 2 -14.79 1.11 -4.13
N VAL A 3 -14.80 2.36 -3.68
CA VAL A 3 -13.63 3.03 -3.09
C VAL A 3 -13.58 2.78 -1.58
N LEU A 4 -12.54 2.09 -1.10
CA LEU A 4 -12.33 1.81 0.33
C LEU A 4 -11.43 2.85 1.01
N CYS A 5 -10.37 3.28 0.33
CA CYS A 5 -9.43 4.29 0.80
C CYS A 5 -8.92 5.10 -0.38
N LYS A 6 -8.80 6.42 -0.22
CA LYS A 6 -7.93 7.25 -1.07
C LYS A 6 -7.01 8.05 -0.20
N SER A 7 -5.71 7.96 -0.47
CA SER A 7 -4.70 8.71 0.27
C SER A 7 -3.52 9.07 -0.62
N ASP A 8 -2.60 9.81 -0.05
CA ASP A 8 -1.34 10.22 -0.68
C ASP A 8 -0.30 9.09 -0.73
N TYR A 9 -0.50 7.97 -0.03
CA TYR A 9 0.38 6.79 -0.09
C TYR A 9 -0.30 5.56 -0.71
N GLN A 10 -1.62 5.43 -0.58
CA GLN A 10 -2.31 4.23 -1.06
C GLN A 10 -3.77 4.53 -1.39
N ASP A 11 -4.22 4.02 -2.54
CA ASP A 11 -5.63 3.88 -2.83
C ASP A 11 -6.02 2.41 -2.78
N LEU A 12 -7.22 2.14 -2.27
CA LEU A 12 -7.73 0.79 -2.10
C LEU A 12 -9.14 0.73 -2.65
N TYR A 13 -9.37 -0.20 -3.57
CA TYR A 13 -10.65 -0.40 -4.21
C TYR A 13 -11.11 -1.84 -4.00
N ARG A 14 -12.39 -2.02 -3.66
CA ARG A 14 -13.04 -3.33 -3.72
C ARG A 14 -13.55 -3.54 -5.13
N VAL A 15 -12.97 -4.50 -5.82
CA VAL A 15 -13.38 -4.90 -7.17
C VAL A 15 -14.67 -5.71 -7.06
N MET A 16 -14.59 -6.77 -6.27
CA MET A 16 -15.70 -7.63 -5.87
C MET A 16 -15.41 -8.20 -4.47
N ASP A 17 -16.33 -8.98 -3.89
CA ASP A 17 -16.09 -9.53 -2.56
C ASP A 17 -14.83 -10.42 -2.53
N GLY A 18 -13.98 -10.20 -1.54
CA GLY A 18 -12.68 -10.87 -1.42
C GLY A 18 -11.61 -10.47 -2.45
N VAL A 19 -11.85 -9.52 -3.36
CA VAL A 19 -10.88 -9.05 -4.37
C VAL A 19 -10.66 -7.54 -4.28
N LEU A 20 -9.41 -7.14 -4.04
CA LEU A 20 -8.98 -5.75 -3.91
C LEU A 20 -8.03 -5.36 -5.03
N LEU A 21 -8.20 -4.15 -5.54
CA LEU A 21 -7.16 -3.44 -6.29
C LEU A 21 -6.48 -2.46 -5.33
N VAL A 22 -5.18 -2.64 -5.14
CA VAL A 22 -4.31 -1.78 -4.35
C VAL A 22 -3.45 -0.95 -5.30
N VAL A 23 -3.42 0.36 -5.08
CA VAL A 23 -2.50 1.28 -5.76
C VAL A 23 -1.56 1.85 -4.73
N ASN A 24 -0.32 1.35 -4.67
CA ASN A 24 0.74 1.89 -3.83
C ASN A 24 1.41 3.06 -4.54
N LYS A 25 1.38 4.24 -3.89
CA LYS A 25 1.92 5.51 -4.42
C LYS A 25 3.30 5.83 -3.83
N PHE A 26 4.02 4.80 -3.43
CA PHE A 26 5.28 4.92 -2.74
C PHE A 26 6.25 3.84 -3.19
N ARG A 27 7.53 4.10 -2.92
CA ARG A 27 8.60 3.12 -3.01
C ARG A 27 9.33 3.00 -1.68
N TYR A 28 9.99 1.88 -1.47
CA TYR A 28 10.84 1.73 -0.30
C TYR A 28 12.09 2.59 -0.43
N THR A 29 12.43 3.29 0.63
CA THR A 29 13.71 4.02 0.67
C THR A 29 14.86 3.03 0.86
N LEU A 30 15.93 3.21 0.09
CA LEU A 30 17.18 2.44 0.21
C LEU A 30 18.25 3.33 0.85
N GLU A 31 19.05 2.75 1.75
CA GLU A 31 20.26 3.35 2.30
C GLU A 31 21.40 2.34 2.11
N ASN A 32 22.45 2.74 1.36
CA ASN A 32 23.57 1.88 0.98
C ASN A 32 23.16 0.54 0.33
N GLY A 33 22.14 0.56 -0.54
CA GLY A 33 21.64 -0.64 -1.22
C GLY A 33 20.83 -1.58 -0.33
N LYS A 34 20.48 -1.19 0.89
CA LYS A 34 19.60 -1.94 1.82
C LYS A 34 18.36 -1.14 2.12
N TYR A 35 17.20 -1.79 2.28
CA TYR A 35 15.98 -1.10 2.67
C TYR A 35 16.15 -0.37 4.00
N ARG A 36 15.76 0.90 4.01
CA ARG A 36 15.84 1.76 5.19
C ARG A 36 14.78 1.30 6.19
N ILE A 37 15.25 0.43 7.08
CA ILE A 37 14.79 0.20 8.45
C ILE A 37 13.45 -0.51 8.59
N SER A 38 13.51 -1.77 9.04
CA SER A 38 12.44 -2.44 9.78
C SER A 38 12.29 -1.82 11.16
N THR A 39 11.33 -0.91 11.34
CA THR A 39 10.79 -0.66 12.67
C THR A 39 9.87 -1.84 12.97
N TYR A 40 10.25 -2.74 13.88
CA TYR A 40 9.35 -3.80 14.35
C TYR A 40 8.22 -3.16 15.17
N SER A 41 7.30 -2.48 14.48
CA SER A 41 6.23 -1.71 15.09
C SER A 41 5.16 -2.68 15.57
N LYS A 42 5.40 -3.26 16.76
CA LYS A 42 4.29 -3.73 17.58
C LYS A 42 3.31 -2.57 17.71
N SER A 43 2.02 -2.88 17.69
CA SER A 43 0.87 -1.97 17.58
C SER A 43 0.91 -0.68 18.41
N ARG A 44 1.68 -0.61 19.51
CA ARG A 44 1.74 0.53 20.43
C ARG A 44 2.50 1.74 19.91
N ASP A 45 3.42 1.57 18.96
CA ASP A 45 4.34 2.63 18.52
C ASP A 45 3.97 3.25 17.16
N SER A 46 2.88 2.77 16.56
CA SER A 46 2.35 3.30 15.31
C SER A 46 0.85 3.02 15.22
N THR A 47 0.16 3.75 14.34
CA THR A 47 -1.26 3.57 14.03
C THR A 47 -1.42 3.30 12.55
N VAL A 48 -2.52 2.66 12.13
CA VAL A 48 -2.89 2.63 10.69
C VAL A 48 -2.92 4.07 10.17
N TYR A 49 -2.36 4.27 8.97
CA TYR A 49 -2.15 5.59 8.39
C TYR A 49 -3.46 6.35 8.16
N VAL A 50 -4.39 5.72 7.44
CA VAL A 50 -5.73 6.21 7.13
C VAL A 50 -6.70 5.04 7.23
N LYS A 51 -7.91 5.28 7.75
CA LYS A 51 -8.96 4.25 7.85
C LYS A 51 -9.26 3.67 6.47
N GLY A 52 -9.31 2.35 6.37
CA GLY A 52 -9.62 1.64 5.12
C GLY A 52 -8.41 1.33 4.24
N CYS A 53 -7.24 1.91 4.52
CA CYS A 53 -5.99 1.50 3.90
C CYS A 53 -5.47 0.21 4.56
N GLN A 54 -4.47 -0.45 3.95
CA GLN A 54 -3.93 -1.69 4.49
C GLN A 54 -3.31 -1.48 5.88
N ASP A 55 -3.51 -2.43 6.80
CA ASP A 55 -3.01 -2.38 8.19
C ASP A 55 -1.49 -2.18 8.29
N GLN A 56 -0.78 -2.55 7.23
CA GLN A 56 0.68 -2.48 7.15
C GLN A 56 1.19 -1.09 6.78
N LEU A 57 0.33 -0.22 6.23
CA LEU A 57 0.62 1.19 6.02
C LEU A 57 0.33 1.95 7.32
N ARG A 58 1.39 2.28 8.05
CA ARG A 58 1.30 2.81 9.42
C ARG A 58 2.03 4.13 9.55
N LYS A 59 1.60 4.95 10.52
CA LYS A 59 2.24 6.19 10.93
C LYS A 59 2.84 6.02 12.32
N LEU A 60 4.11 6.36 12.51
CA LEU A 60 4.75 6.35 13.82
C LEU A 60 4.09 7.39 14.74
N VAL A 61 3.75 7.01 15.97
CA VAL A 61 3.18 7.95 16.97
C VAL A 61 4.25 8.62 17.83
N LYS A 62 5.46 8.06 17.87
CA LYS A 62 6.62 8.60 18.57
C LYS A 62 7.90 8.35 17.74
N PRO A 63 9.00 9.08 18.00
CA PRO A 63 10.26 8.83 17.32
C PRO A 63 10.76 7.41 17.57
N ARG A 64 11.48 6.84 16.61
CA ARG A 64 11.99 5.47 16.70
C ARG A 64 13.36 5.33 16.07
N GLN A 65 14.25 4.67 16.80
CA GLN A 65 15.58 4.37 16.29
C GLN A 65 15.54 3.17 15.34
N SER A 66 16.34 3.29 14.29
CA SER A 66 16.68 2.23 13.35
C SER A 66 17.49 1.11 13.99
N TYR A 67 17.06 -0.14 13.79
CA TYR A 67 17.90 -1.29 14.13
C TYR A 67 19.05 -1.55 13.14
N ILE A 68 19.01 -0.96 11.94
CA ILE A 68 19.99 -1.22 10.86
C ILE A 68 21.10 -0.17 10.84
N CYS A 69 20.75 1.11 10.92
CA CYS A 69 21.68 2.23 10.74
C CYS A 69 21.75 3.18 11.94
N GLY A 70 21.03 2.89 13.03
CA GLY A 70 21.02 3.72 14.25
C GLY A 70 20.34 5.09 14.12
N SER A 71 19.92 5.51 12.93
CA SER A 71 19.21 6.78 12.70
C SER A 71 17.84 6.83 13.38
N VAL A 72 17.43 8.01 13.85
CA VAL A 72 16.12 8.21 14.47
C VAL A 72 15.11 8.67 13.43
N CYS A 73 14.04 7.89 13.24
CA CYS A 73 12.87 8.27 12.47
C CYS A 73 11.93 9.11 13.36
N PRO A 74 11.53 10.32 12.96
CA PRO A 74 10.65 11.16 13.76
C PRO A 74 9.23 10.59 13.86
N ALA A 75 8.49 11.02 14.88
CA ALA A 75 7.04 10.80 14.93
C ALA A 75 6.37 11.37 13.67
N GLY A 76 5.27 10.76 13.23
CA GLY A 76 4.58 11.15 12.00
C GLY A 76 5.14 10.51 10.73
N THR A 77 6.32 9.86 10.79
CA THR A 77 6.87 9.09 9.67
C THR A 77 5.92 7.98 9.24
N VAL A 78 5.68 7.84 7.94
CA VAL A 78 4.88 6.77 7.36
C VAL A 78 5.79 5.61 6.97
N VAL A 79 5.37 4.40 7.31
CA VAL A 79 6.07 3.15 7.03
C VAL A 79 5.13 2.12 6.43
N TYR A 80 5.68 1.20 5.64
CA TYR A 80 4.94 0.05 5.11
C TYR A 80 5.65 -1.26 5.50
N TYR A 81 4.95 -2.18 6.15
CA TYR A 81 5.56 -3.36 6.81
C TYR A 81 6.70 -2.98 7.79
N GLY A 82 6.64 -1.78 8.35
CA GLY A 82 7.68 -1.24 9.22
C GLY A 82 8.88 -0.64 8.49
N TYR A 83 8.96 -0.73 7.16
CA TYR A 83 10.00 -0.11 6.33
C TYR A 83 9.68 1.33 5.97
N LEU A 84 10.71 2.18 5.89
CA LEU A 84 10.55 3.55 5.43
C LEU A 84 10.21 3.59 3.95
N ILE A 85 9.23 4.42 3.64
CA ILE A 85 8.72 4.63 2.29
C ILE A 85 8.77 6.11 1.96
N GLU A 86 8.89 6.41 0.67
CA GLU A 86 8.72 7.75 0.15
C GLU A 86 7.71 7.72 -0.99
N LYS A 87 6.96 8.80 -1.16
CA LYS A 87 6.04 8.93 -2.28
C LYS A 87 6.82 8.90 -3.58
N CYS A 88 6.29 8.19 -4.55
CA CYS A 88 6.90 8.10 -5.87
C CYS A 88 6.01 8.83 -6.89
N PRO A 89 6.53 9.16 -8.08
CA PRO A 89 5.72 9.68 -9.15
C PRO A 89 4.81 8.57 -9.72
N VAL A 90 3.81 8.96 -10.50
CA VAL A 90 2.74 8.06 -10.99
C VAL A 90 3.30 6.90 -11.82
N GLU A 91 4.37 7.13 -12.55
CA GLU A 91 5.06 6.14 -13.39
C GLU A 91 5.71 5.02 -12.56
N GLU A 92 5.93 5.27 -11.27
CA GLU A 92 6.49 4.33 -10.30
C GLU A 92 5.41 3.73 -9.38
N TYR A 93 4.11 3.99 -9.61
CA TYR A 93 3.04 3.39 -8.81
C TYR A 93 3.02 1.88 -8.99
N ASP A 94 2.87 1.17 -7.87
CA ASP A 94 2.77 -0.28 -7.84
C ASP A 94 1.31 -0.71 -7.68
N PHE A 95 0.81 -1.44 -8.67
CA PHE A 95 -0.58 -1.89 -8.75
C PHE A 95 -0.65 -3.39 -8.41
N GLN A 96 -1.46 -3.74 -7.41
CA GLN A 96 -1.60 -5.12 -6.96
C GLN A 96 -3.06 -5.55 -6.93
N ILE A 97 -3.35 -6.74 -7.44
CA ILE A 97 -4.62 -7.43 -7.18
C ILE A 97 -4.39 -8.36 -5.99
N LYS A 98 -5.18 -8.20 -4.92
CA LYS A 98 -5.16 -9.09 -3.76
C LYS A 98 -6.48 -9.84 -3.66
N THR A 99 -6.40 -11.16 -3.52
CA THR A 99 -7.56 -12.06 -3.52
C THR A 99 -7.61 -12.85 -2.22
N THR A 100 -8.82 -13.21 -1.79
CA THR A 100 -9.04 -14.15 -0.70
C THR A 100 -9.35 -15.52 -1.31
N GLY A 101 -8.43 -16.47 -1.19
CA GLY A 101 -8.54 -17.78 -1.83
C GLY A 101 -8.79 -17.67 -3.34
N ASP A 102 -9.74 -18.46 -3.83
CA ASP A 102 -10.09 -18.56 -5.24
C ASP A 102 -11.21 -17.60 -5.67
N LEU A 103 -11.49 -16.54 -4.90
CA LEU A 103 -12.59 -15.60 -5.18
C LEU A 103 -12.39 -14.73 -6.43
N PHE A 104 -11.18 -14.71 -6.99
CA PHE A 104 -10.95 -14.15 -8.32
C PHE A 104 -11.02 -15.25 -9.38
N SER A 105 -12.21 -15.83 -9.52
CA SER A 105 -12.52 -16.88 -10.49
C SER A 105 -13.96 -16.72 -10.98
N GLY A 106 -14.27 -17.34 -12.12
CA GLY A 106 -15.57 -17.24 -12.76
C GLY A 106 -15.53 -17.75 -14.19
N ASN A 107 -16.64 -17.62 -14.90
CA ASN A 107 -16.65 -17.92 -16.33
C ASN A 107 -15.95 -16.80 -17.15
N ALA A 108 -15.72 -17.06 -18.43
CA ALA A 108 -15.01 -16.14 -19.32
C ALA A 108 -15.67 -14.75 -19.40
N ALA A 109 -17.00 -14.68 -19.45
CA ALA A 109 -17.71 -13.40 -19.53
C ALA A 109 -17.51 -12.57 -18.25
N GLN A 110 -17.70 -13.19 -17.09
CA GLN A 110 -17.52 -12.54 -15.78
C GLN A 110 -16.09 -12.04 -15.57
N LEU A 111 -15.08 -12.88 -15.84
CA LEU A 111 -13.69 -12.47 -15.66
C LEU A 111 -13.28 -11.37 -16.63
N THR A 112 -13.77 -11.39 -17.87
CA THR A 112 -13.47 -10.35 -18.85
C THR A 112 -14.02 -8.99 -18.41
N GLU A 113 -15.26 -8.97 -17.89
CA GLU A 113 -15.88 -7.75 -17.36
C GLU A 113 -15.07 -7.15 -16.20
N VAL A 114 -14.67 -7.99 -15.23
CA VAL A 114 -13.88 -7.54 -14.08
C VAL A 114 -12.49 -7.02 -14.51
N LEU A 115 -11.85 -7.68 -15.47
CA LEU A 115 -10.55 -7.25 -15.99
C LEU A 115 -10.65 -5.90 -16.71
N GLU A 116 -11.72 -5.64 -17.46
CA GLU A 116 -11.95 -4.34 -18.09
C GLU A 116 -12.21 -3.24 -17.03
N GLU A 117 -13.00 -3.51 -15.99
CA GLU A 117 -13.16 -2.55 -14.87
C GLU A 117 -11.82 -2.19 -14.21
N ILE A 118 -10.95 -3.18 -13.97
CA ILE A 118 -9.62 -2.96 -13.39
C ILE A 118 -8.76 -2.14 -14.35
N LYS A 119 -8.76 -2.47 -15.64
CA LYS A 119 -7.99 -1.77 -16.67
C LYS A 119 -8.43 -0.32 -16.82
N GLU A 120 -9.72 -0.04 -16.84
CA GLU A 120 -10.26 1.32 -16.84
C GLU A 120 -9.80 2.10 -15.61
N LYS A 121 -9.89 1.49 -14.41
CA LYS A 121 -9.44 2.13 -13.17
C LYS A 121 -7.95 2.45 -13.17
N ILE A 122 -7.10 1.52 -13.63
CA ILE A 122 -5.65 1.77 -13.78
C ILE A 122 -5.39 2.88 -14.80
N GLY A 123 -6.18 2.94 -15.87
CA GLY A 123 -6.11 3.97 -16.90
C GLY A 123 -6.36 5.39 -16.37
N GLU A 124 -7.09 5.56 -15.27
CA GLU A 124 -7.31 6.86 -14.63
C GLU A 124 -6.02 7.49 -14.07
N TYR A 125 -5.01 6.67 -13.75
CA TYR A 125 -3.72 7.17 -13.26
C TYR A 125 -2.76 7.55 -14.39
N LYS A 126 -3.04 7.15 -15.64
CA LYS A 126 -2.15 7.45 -16.79
C LYS A 126 -2.51 8.77 -17.50
N LYS A 127 -3.51 9.49 -17.01
CA LYS A 127 -4.03 10.74 -17.59
C LYS A 127 -3.46 11.94 -16.85
#